data_AF-B7FG64-F1
#
_entry.id   AF-B7FG64-F1
#
_cell.length_a   1.000
_cell.length_b   1.000
_cell.length_c   1.000
_cell.angle_alpha   90.00
_cell.angle_beta   90.00
_cell.angle_gamma   90.00
#
_symmetry.space_group_name_H-M   'P 1'
#
loop_
_entity.id
_entity.type
_entity.pdbx_description
1 polymer ?
#
loop_
_entity_poly.entity_id
_entity_poly.type
_entity_poly.pdbx_seq_one_letter_code
_entity_poly.pdbx_strand_id
1 'polypeptide(L)'
;MRNVVPRVLSRSISVAAATLFAAMLPFFPDIMALFGAFAFIPLDFILPMVFYNITFKPSKQGIIYWVNTLIGGGSSILVVIGGIASIRQIVLDAKTYSLFSDS
;
A
#
# COMPACT_ATOMS: atom_id res chain seq x y z
N MET A 1 -32.01 -7.65 -18.56
CA MET A 1 -30.58 -7.29 -18.59
C MET A 1 -30.34 -5.91 -19.24
N ARG A 2 -30.97 -4.82 -18.74
CA ARG A 2 -30.99 -3.52 -19.45
C ARG A 2 -30.07 -2.44 -18.83
N ASN A 3 -29.28 -2.79 -17.81
CA ASN A 3 -28.38 -1.86 -17.10
C ASN A 3 -26.95 -2.40 -16.93
N VAL A 4 -26.63 -3.53 -17.59
CA VAL A 4 -25.33 -4.19 -17.48
C VAL A 4 -24.33 -3.56 -18.45
N VAL A 5 -24.78 -3.23 -19.66
CA VAL A 5 -23.97 -2.60 -20.72
C VAL A 5 -23.37 -1.26 -20.27
N PRO A 6 -24.13 -0.26 -19.76
CA PRO A 6 -23.54 1.00 -19.31
C PRO A 6 -22.64 0.83 -18.07
N ARG A 7 -22.93 -0.14 -17.20
CA ARG A 7 -22.12 -0.45 -16.00
C ARG A 7 -20.79 -1.13 -16.36
N VAL A 8 -20.79 -2.03 -17.34
CA VAL A 8 -19.58 -2.68 -17.82
C VAL A 8 -18.74 -1.69 -18.60
N LEU A 9 -19.36 -0.89 -19.49
CA LEU A 9 -18.66 0.14 -20.25
C LEU A 9 -18.00 1.17 -19.34
N SER A 10 -18.70 1.69 -18.33
CA SER A 10 -18.12 2.65 -17.39
C SER A 10 -16.96 2.05 -16.56
N ARG A 11 -17.08 0.79 -16.14
CA ARG A 11 -15.98 0.08 -15.45
C ARG A 11 -14.79 -0.16 -16.36
N SER A 12 -15.00 -0.61 -17.59
CA SER A 12 -13.93 -0.86 -18.55
C SER A 12 -13.19 0.42 -18.91
N ILE A 13 -13.90 1.53 -19.14
CA ILE A 13 -13.29 2.84 -19.39
C ILE A 13 -12.49 3.30 -18.16
N SER A 14 -13.06 3.15 -16.95
CA SER A 14 -12.36 3.52 -15.71
C SER A 14 -11.07 2.72 -15.51
N VAL A 15 -11.09 1.41 -15.75
CA VAL A 15 -9.90 0.55 -15.62
C VAL A 15 -8.90 0.89 -16.72
N ALA A 16 -9.33 1.03 -17.97
CA ALA A 16 -8.44 1.37 -19.08
C ALA A 16 -7.75 2.72 -18.85
N ALA A 17 -8.49 3.75 -18.43
CA ALA A 17 -7.92 5.04 -18.09
C ALA A 17 -6.91 4.94 -16.94
N ALA A 18 -7.25 4.24 -15.86
CA ALA A 18 -6.35 4.04 -14.72
C ALA A 18 -5.06 3.30 -15.13
N THR A 19 -5.17 2.25 -15.94
CA THR A 19 -4.01 1.49 -16.45
C THR A 19 -3.15 2.34 -17.37
N LEU A 20 -3.75 3.20 -18.22
CA LEU A 20 -2.99 4.13 -19.05
C LEU A 20 -2.19 5.13 -18.19
N PHE A 21 -2.81 5.76 -17.19
CA PHE A 21 -2.08 6.65 -16.28
C PHE A 21 -0.98 5.92 -15.50
N ALA A 22 -1.24 4.69 -15.06
CA ALA A 22 -0.27 3.84 -14.38
C ALA A 22 0.94 3.50 -15.27
N ALA A 23 0.71 3.25 -16.57
CA ALA A 23 1.77 2.95 -17.53
C ALA A 23 2.55 4.19 -17.99
N MET A 24 1.92 5.37 -18.00
CA MET A 24 2.53 6.63 -18.43
C MET A 24 3.44 7.26 -17.37
N LEU A 25 3.23 6.94 -16.09
CA LEU A 25 4.02 7.44 -14.97
C LEU A 25 4.97 6.34 -14.49
N PRO A 26 6.30 6.45 -14.73
CA PRO A 26 7.24 5.40 -14.37
C PRO A 26 7.30 5.12 -12.87
N PHE A 27 6.90 6.09 -12.04
CA PHE A 27 6.90 6.01 -10.57
C PHE A 27 5.54 5.61 -9.96
N PHE A 28 4.50 5.37 -10.78
CA PHE A 28 3.17 4.98 -10.25
C PHE A 28 3.22 3.69 -9.41
N PRO A 29 3.97 2.64 -9.80
CA PRO A 29 4.13 1.46 -8.96
C PRO A 29 4.70 1.77 -7.57
N ASP A 30 5.66 2.68 -7.47
CA ASP A 30 6.27 3.05 -6.19
C ASP A 30 5.34 3.88 -5.30
N ILE A 31 4.48 4.72 -5.90
CA ILE A 31 3.40 5.41 -5.17
C ILE A 31 2.41 4.38 -4.59
N MET A 32 2.04 3.35 -5.36
CA MET A 32 1.16 2.29 -4.85
C MET A 32 1.83 1.50 -3.73
N ALA A 33 3.13 1.23 -3.85
CA ALA A 33 3.92 0.59 -2.78
C ALA A 33 3.96 1.45 -1.51
N LEU A 34 4.12 2.78 -1.65
CA LEU A 34 4.06 3.73 -0.54
C LEU A 34 2.71 3.69 0.18
N PHE A 35 1.60 3.74 -0.57
CA PHE A 35 0.26 3.60 0.01
C PHE A 35 0.06 2.25 0.67
N GLY A 36 0.60 1.17 0.10
CA GLY A 36 0.53 -0.14 0.73
C GLY A 36 1.29 -0.22 2.05
N ALA A 37 2.47 0.38 2.10
CA ALA A 37 3.26 0.47 3.32
C ALA A 37 2.52 1.25 4.42
N PHE A 38 1.88 2.37 4.10
CA PHE A 38 1.22 3.23 5.09
C PHE A 38 -0.23 2.85 5.41
N ALA A 39 -0.98 2.30 4.46
CA ALA A 39 -2.40 1.99 4.64
C ALA A 39 -2.61 0.50 4.92
N PHE A 40 -2.13 -0.39 4.05
CA PHE A 40 -2.39 -1.82 4.20
C PHE A 40 -1.64 -2.44 5.36
N ILE A 41 -0.34 -2.14 5.54
CA ILE A 41 0.42 -2.78 6.63
C ILE A 41 -0.14 -2.44 8.01
N PRO A 42 -0.44 -1.18 8.35
CA PRO A 42 -1.05 -0.86 9.64
C PRO A 42 -2.45 -1.42 9.79
N LEU A 43 -3.26 -1.37 8.72
CA LEU A 43 -4.64 -1.83 8.76
C LEU A 43 -4.74 -3.36 8.94
N ASP A 44 -3.92 -4.12 8.23
CA ASP A 44 -4.02 -5.58 8.17
C ASP A 44 -3.17 -6.29 9.23
N PHE A 45 -2.04 -5.71 9.66
CA PHE A 45 -1.13 -6.40 10.61
C PHE A 45 -1.07 -5.74 11.98
N ILE A 46 -1.07 -4.40 12.04
CA ILE A 46 -0.92 -3.69 13.32
C ILE A 46 -2.26 -3.60 14.04
N LEU A 47 -3.31 -3.15 13.33
CA LEU A 47 -4.63 -2.92 13.88
C LEU A 47 -5.26 -4.17 14.53
N PRO A 48 -5.34 -5.35 13.88
CA PRO A 48 -5.94 -6.53 14.52
C PRO A 48 -5.14 -6.98 15.74
N MET A 49 -3.81 -6.84 15.73
CA MET A 49 -2.94 -7.22 16.85
C MET A 49 -3.14 -6.29 18.05
N VAL A 50 -3.28 -4.98 17.80
CA VAL A 50 -3.61 -3.99 18.83
C VAL A 50 -5.03 -4.24 19.38
N PHE A 51 -6.02 -4.41 18.50
CA PHE A 51 -7.41 -4.68 18.92
C PHE A 51 -7.56 -5.98 19.68
N TYR A 52 -6.83 -7.03 19.28
CA TYR A 52 -6.81 -8.29 20.02
C TYR A 52 -6.25 -8.08 21.43
N ASN A 53 -5.12 -7.38 21.54
CA ASN A 53 -4.50 -7.10 22.84
C ASN A 53 -5.41 -6.24 23.75
N ILE A 54 -6.15 -5.27 23.19
CA ILE A 54 -7.07 -4.42 23.95
C ILE A 54 -8.32 -5.21 24.39
N THR A 55 -8.91 -5.98 23.49
CA THR A 55 -10.19 -6.67 23.72
C THR A 55 -10.04 -7.85 24.67
N PHE A 56 -9.04 -8.70 24.43
CA PHE A 56 -8.87 -9.94 25.19
C PHE A 56 -7.91 -9.81 26.38
N LYS A 57 -7.17 -8.69 26.47
CA LYS A 57 -6.16 -8.42 27.52
C LYS A 57 -5.36 -9.68 27.89
N PRO A 58 -4.68 -10.31 26.92
CA PRO A 58 -3.95 -11.54 27.19
C PRO A 58 -2.91 -11.29 28.28
N SER A 59 -2.66 -12.31 29.12
CA SER A 59 -1.60 -12.25 30.13
C SER A 59 -0.27 -11.88 29.46
N LYS A 60 0.48 -10.95 30.06
CA LYS A 60 1.76 -10.44 29.52
C LYS A 60 2.86 -11.51 29.39
N GLN A 61 2.65 -12.69 29.99
CA GLN A 61 3.54 -13.85 29.89
C GLN A 61 3.06 -14.89 28.86
N GLY A 62 1.88 -14.68 28.26
CA GLY A 62 1.35 -15.59 27.25
C GLY A 62 2.07 -15.45 25.91
N ILE A 63 2.30 -16.58 25.25
CA ILE A 63 2.90 -16.66 23.91
C ILE A 63 2.15 -15.76 22.92
N ILE A 64 0.81 -15.68 23.03
CA ILE A 64 -0.04 -14.85 22.17
C ILE A 64 0.30 -13.36 22.28
N TYR A 65 0.60 -12.85 23.47
CA TYR A 65 0.97 -11.43 23.66
C TYR A 65 2.31 -11.11 22.97
N TRP A 66 3.30 -12.00 23.11
CA TRP A 66 4.60 -11.85 22.46
C TRP A 66 4.51 -11.94 20.94
N VAL A 67 3.72 -12.89 20.41
CA VAL A 67 3.48 -13.00 18.95
C VAL A 67 2.80 -11.74 18.43
N ASN A 68 1.75 -11.25 19.08
CA ASN A 68 1.06 -10.03 18.66
C ASN A 68 1.98 -8.81 18.70
N THR A 69 2.83 -8.71 19.73
CA THR A 69 3.79 -7.62 19.89
C THR A 69 4.89 -7.69 18.83
N LEU A 70 5.39 -8.89 18.52
CA LEU A 70 6.39 -9.10 17.48
C LEU A 70 5.84 -8.74 16.09
N ILE A 71 4.61 -9.15 15.78
CA ILE A 71 3.95 -8.82 14.51
C ILE A 71 3.71 -7.32 14.42
N GLY A 72 3.10 -6.70 15.43
CA GLY A 72 2.85 -5.25 15.43
C GLY A 72 4.14 -4.43 15.33
N GLY A 73 5.17 -4.79 16.11
CA GLY A 73 6.48 -4.12 16.08
C GLY A 73 7.23 -4.33 14.76
N GLY A 74 7.30 -5.58 14.28
CA GLY A 74 7.94 -5.92 13.02
C GLY A 74 7.27 -5.26 11.82
N SER A 75 5.94 -5.28 11.75
CA SER A 75 5.17 -4.58 10.72
C SER A 75 5.39 -3.08 10.76
N SER A 76 5.53 -2.47 11.95
CA SER A 76 5.84 -1.04 12.07
C SER A 76 7.20 -0.68 11.46
N ILE A 77 8.21 -1.53 11.67
CA ILE A 77 9.53 -1.36 11.03
C ILE A 77 9.42 -1.48 9.51
N LEU A 78 8.62 -2.44 9.02
CA LEU A 78 8.38 -2.62 7.58
C LEU A 78 7.70 -1.40 6.95
N VAL A 79 6.78 -0.72 7.65
CA VAL A 79 6.18 0.54 7.16
C VAL A 79 7.25 1.60 6.92
N VAL A 80 8.16 1.79 7.89
CA VAL A 80 9.20 2.81 7.78
C VAL A 80 10.17 2.49 6.65
N ILE A 81 10.66 1.24 6.58
CA ILE A 81 11.58 0.81 5.54
C ILE A 81 10.92 0.90 4.16
N GLY A 82 9.70 0.37 4.02
CA GLY A 82 8.93 0.42 2.79
C GLY A 82 8.67 1.85 2.33
N GLY A 83 8.28 2.74 3.25
CA GLY A 83 8.08 4.14 2.95
C GLY A 83 9.33 4.84 2.44
N ILE A 84 10.47 4.65 3.11
CA ILE A 84 11.76 5.23 2.68
C ILE A 84 12.17 4.67 1.31
N ALA A 85 12.05 3.36 1.10
CA ALA A 85 12.41 2.71 -0.16
C ALA A 85 11.57 3.23 -1.34
N SER A 86 10.24 3.29 -1.17
CA SER A 86 9.33 3.80 -2.18
C SER A 86 9.57 5.28 -2.48
N ILE A 87 9.76 6.13 -1.46
CA ILE A 87 10.08 7.56 -1.67
C ILE A 87 11.39 7.70 -2.46
N ARG A 88 12.42 6.89 -2.14
CA ARG A 88 13.70 6.90 -2.86
C ARG A 88 13.51 6.53 -4.33
N GLN A 89 12.73 5.49 -4.63
CA GLN A 89 12.44 5.06 -6.00
C GLN A 89 11.67 6.14 -6.75
N ILE A 90 10.60 6.69 -6.16
CA ILE A 90 9.84 7.81 -6.75
C ILE A 90 10.77 8.96 -7.15
N VAL A 91 11.70 9.36 -6.28
CA VAL A 91 12.64 10.47 -6.58
C VAL A 91 13.62 10.11 -7.71
N LEU A 92 14.11 8.86 -7.76
CA LEU A 92 15.03 8.40 -8.81
C LEU A 92 14.32 8.29 -10.17
N ASP A 93 13.12 7.72 -10.19
CA ASP A 93 12.33 7.52 -11.40
C ASP A 93 11.77 8.87 -11.90
N ALA A 94 11.39 9.78 -11.00
CA ALA A 94 11.01 11.14 -11.36
C ALA A 94 12.18 11.97 -11.92
N LYS A 95 13.42 11.75 -11.46
CA LYS A 95 14.62 12.40 -12.02
C LYS A 95 14.99 11.87 -13.41
N THR A 96 14.72 10.59 -13.65
CA THR A 96 14.94 9.93 -14.95
C THR A 96 13.80 10.23 -15.93
N TYR A 97 12.64 10.63 -15.42
CA TYR A 97 11.49 11.05 -16.20
C TYR A 97 11.67 12.44 -16.79
N SER A 98 12.29 12.50 -17.97
CA SER A 98 12.22 13.67 -18.83
C SER A 98 10.98 13.54 -19.72
N LEU A 99 9.92 14.28 -19.40
CA LEU A 99 8.69 14.30 -20.21
C LEU A 99 8.94 14.91 -21.61
N PHE A 100 10.10 15.53 -21.84
CA PHE A 100 10.58 16.09 -23.12
C PHE A 100 12.12 16.24 -23.12
N SER A 101 12.89 15.15 -23.10
CA SER A 101 14.32 15.24 -23.41
C SER A 101 14.48 15.25 -24.93
N ASP A 102 14.17 16.40 -25.53
CA ASP A 102 14.84 16.82 -26.76
C ASP A 102 16.16 17.47 -26.35
N SER A 103 17.26 16.77 -26.60
CA SER A 103 18.57 17.26 -27.06
C SER A 103 19.66 16.24 -26.77
#